data_AF-A0A8I3AIC8-F1
#
_entry.id   AF-A0A8I3AIC8-F1
#
_cell.length_a   1.000
_cell.length_b   1.000
_cell.length_c   1.000
_cell.angle_alpha   90.00
_cell.angle_beta   90.00
_cell.angle_gamma   90.00
#
_symmetry.space_group_name_H-M   'P 1'
#
loop_
_entity.id
_entity.type
_entity.pdbx_description
1 polymer ?
#
loop_
_entity_poly.entity_id
_entity_poly.type
_entity_poly.pdbx_seq_one_letter_code
_entity_poly.pdbx_strand_id
1 'polypeptide(L)'
;MASRCSCTALTKLPIGRSTSQSLTSRSFSTTTSQQRGLPRISPESPDWIQIPRARQDRASESKPVKPKGTLPVPRALFPDGARNPKLQPDFLAKSAPLPTNAASQQPARPGSATDIRRRMAEHRRANLAAGVEGLWQRKQQHEARLERTAAAHQALTLRRRNAPERADDVLTRSTDHLAAEVDKLFGDDYFKKQASSTSTDADNAWDVWGAPPTLQHLGHLATKDATEHTSRTAKRQKSIAEELTGGQMD
;
A
#
# COMPACT_ATOMS: atom_id res chain seq x y z
N MET A 1 3.48 14.76 42.07
CA MET A 1 2.95 13.48 41.54
C MET A 1 3.32 13.37 40.06
N ALA A 2 4.43 12.69 39.76
CA ALA A 2 4.84 12.36 38.41
C ALA A 2 5.66 11.07 38.51
N SER A 3 5.08 9.94 38.13
CA SER A 3 5.75 8.64 38.17
C SER A 3 6.52 8.43 36.87
N ARG A 4 7.84 8.61 36.94
CA ARG A 4 8.79 8.28 35.87
C ARG A 4 9.16 6.82 36.01
N CYS A 5 8.65 5.96 35.12
CA CYS A 5 9.14 4.58 35.00
C CYS A 5 10.53 4.59 34.37
N SER A 6 11.50 4.19 35.16
CA SER A 6 12.90 3.96 34.79
C SER A 6 13.04 2.65 34.00
N CYS A 7 13.48 2.75 32.75
CA CYS A 7 13.91 1.61 31.95
C CYS A 7 15.36 1.28 32.31
N THR A 8 15.60 0.24 33.12
CA THR A 8 16.95 -0.29 33.34
C THR A 8 17.37 -1.14 32.14
N ALA A 9 18.37 -0.66 31.41
CA ALA A 9 19.00 -1.38 30.30
C ALA A 9 19.78 -2.59 30.82
N LEU A 10 19.41 -3.80 30.39
CA LEU A 10 20.20 -5.01 30.62
C LEU A 10 21.45 -4.98 29.73
N THR A 11 22.59 -4.70 30.35
CA THR A 11 23.92 -4.83 29.76
C THR A 11 24.20 -6.31 29.48
N LYS A 12 24.28 -6.69 28.21
CA LYS A 12 24.80 -7.99 27.78
C LYS A 12 26.31 -8.03 28.02
N LEU A 13 26.75 -8.96 28.86
CA LEU A 13 28.16 -9.30 29.03
C LEU A 13 28.71 -9.88 27.70
N PRO A 14 29.90 -9.43 27.23
CA PRO A 14 30.57 -10.11 26.13
C PRO A 14 31.12 -11.44 26.63
N ILE A 15 30.61 -12.55 26.08
CA ILE A 15 31.24 -13.86 26.24
C ILE A 15 32.53 -13.82 25.43
N GLY A 16 33.64 -13.56 26.11
CA GLY A 16 34.99 -13.62 25.58
C GLY A 16 35.27 -15.02 25.06
N ARG A 17 35.41 -15.14 23.73
CA ARG A 17 35.86 -16.37 23.10
C ARG A 17 37.38 -16.40 23.24
N SER A 18 37.87 -17.14 24.22
CA SER A 18 39.29 -17.50 24.35
C SER A 18 39.74 -18.21 23.08
N THR A 19 40.47 -17.52 22.21
CA THR A 19 41.25 -18.12 21.13
C THR A 19 42.58 -18.61 21.70
N SER A 20 42.60 -19.85 22.20
CA SER A 20 43.84 -20.59 22.35
C SER A 20 44.39 -20.87 20.94
N GLN A 21 45.31 -20.04 20.47
CA GLN A 21 46.06 -20.31 19.25
C GLN A 21 47.06 -21.43 19.53
N SER A 22 46.62 -22.68 19.41
CA SER A 22 47.57 -23.78 19.21
C SER A 22 48.09 -23.68 17.78
N LEU A 23 49.32 -23.20 17.61
CA LEU A 23 50.08 -23.31 16.37
C LEU A 23 50.39 -24.79 16.11
N THR A 24 49.41 -25.54 15.63
CA THR A 24 49.63 -26.88 15.09
C THR A 24 50.03 -26.72 13.63
N SER A 25 51.29 -27.04 13.36
CA SER A 25 51.86 -27.23 12.03
C SER A 25 50.89 -28.00 11.14
N ARG A 26 50.54 -27.39 10.00
CA ARG A 26 49.72 -28.02 8.96
C ARG A 26 50.50 -29.16 8.33
N SER A 27 50.23 -30.40 8.75
CA SER A 27 50.57 -31.57 7.96
C SER A 27 49.67 -31.60 6.72
N PHE A 28 50.27 -31.70 5.54
CA PHE A 28 49.56 -31.95 4.28
C PHE A 28 48.93 -33.35 4.34
N SER A 29 47.70 -33.45 4.84
CA SER A 29 46.88 -34.66 4.77
C SER A 29 45.73 -34.42 3.80
N THR A 30 45.75 -35.13 2.68
CA THR A 30 44.66 -35.27 1.72
C THR A 30 43.56 -36.16 2.29
N THR A 31 42.92 -35.74 3.38
CA THR A 31 41.68 -36.38 3.84
C THR A 31 40.68 -35.27 4.13
N THR A 32 39.64 -35.26 3.31
CA THR A 32 38.49 -34.36 3.37
C THR A 32 37.88 -34.41 4.76
N SER A 33 38.12 -33.38 5.57
CA SER A 33 37.42 -33.24 6.84
C SER A 33 35.94 -33.11 6.53
N GLN A 34 35.18 -34.15 6.83
CA GLN A 34 33.73 -34.14 6.87
C GLN A 34 33.31 -33.14 7.95
N GLN A 35 33.18 -31.87 7.56
CA GLN A 35 32.61 -30.86 8.42
C GLN A 35 31.12 -31.13 8.55
N ARG A 36 30.76 -31.88 9.59
CA ARG A 36 29.46 -31.90 10.28
C ARG A 36 28.22 -32.00 9.37
N GLY A 37 27.77 -33.24 9.15
CA GLY A 37 26.34 -33.59 9.17
C GLY A 37 25.52 -33.43 7.89
N LEU A 38 26.04 -32.84 6.81
CA LEU A 38 25.40 -32.86 5.49
C LEU A 38 26.34 -33.51 4.46
N PRO A 39 25.85 -34.38 3.55
CA PRO A 39 26.66 -34.81 2.41
C PRO A 39 27.13 -33.55 1.66
N ARG A 40 28.44 -33.47 1.42
CA ARG A 40 29.02 -32.42 0.59
C ARG A 40 28.29 -32.47 -0.76
N ILE A 41 27.51 -31.44 -1.06
CA ILE A 41 26.82 -31.27 -2.34
C ILE A 41 27.86 -31.55 -3.43
N SER A 42 27.57 -32.38 -4.42
CA SER A 42 28.56 -32.67 -5.47
C SER A 42 28.77 -31.43 -6.36
N PRO A 43 29.94 -31.25 -6.99
CA PRO A 43 30.17 -30.14 -7.92
C PRO A 43 29.26 -30.17 -9.16
N GLU A 44 28.62 -31.31 -9.44
CA GLU A 44 27.61 -31.46 -10.50
C GLU A 44 26.25 -30.89 -10.11
N SER A 45 25.97 -30.72 -8.81
CA SER A 45 24.71 -30.16 -8.37
C SER A 45 24.68 -28.65 -8.65
N PRO A 46 23.57 -28.11 -9.20
CA PRO A 46 23.44 -26.66 -9.43
C PRO A 46 23.51 -25.86 -8.14
N ASP A 47 23.29 -26.50 -6.99
CA ASP A 47 23.36 -25.88 -5.67
C ASP A 47 24.78 -25.87 -5.09
N TRP A 48 25.80 -26.33 -5.84
CA TRP A 48 27.20 -26.30 -5.44
C TRP A 48 27.68 -24.87 -5.10
N ILE A 49 27.25 -23.88 -5.89
CA ILE A 49 27.46 -22.46 -5.63
C ILE A 49 26.14 -21.73 -5.78
N GLN A 50 25.63 -21.17 -4.69
CA GLN A 50 24.39 -20.40 -4.70
C GLN A 50 24.64 -18.98 -5.23
N ILE A 51 24.30 -18.75 -6.50
CA ILE A 51 24.35 -17.42 -7.13
C ILE A 51 23.00 -16.73 -6.89
N PRO A 52 22.94 -15.63 -6.12
CA PRO A 52 21.69 -14.91 -5.92
C PRO A 52 21.21 -14.31 -7.24
N ARG A 53 19.91 -14.43 -7.51
CA ARG A 53 19.25 -13.83 -8.68
C ARG A 53 18.79 -12.42 -8.36
N ALA A 54 18.73 -11.55 -9.36
CA ALA A 54 18.18 -10.22 -9.19
C ALA A 54 16.64 -10.28 -9.11
N ARG A 55 16.03 -9.23 -8.57
CA ARG A 55 14.57 -9.13 -8.44
C ARG A 55 13.97 -8.94 -9.84
N GLN A 56 12.98 -9.77 -10.22
CA GLN A 56 12.27 -9.74 -11.51
C GLN A 56 13.12 -10.10 -12.74
N ASP A 57 14.01 -11.09 -12.61
CA ASP A 57 14.78 -11.59 -13.76
C ASP A 57 13.87 -12.30 -14.80
N ARG A 58 13.76 -11.70 -15.99
CA ARG A 58 12.98 -12.21 -17.14
C ARG A 58 13.27 -13.68 -17.51
N ALA A 59 14.48 -14.17 -17.22
CA ALA A 59 14.91 -15.55 -17.52
C ALA A 59 14.26 -16.62 -16.61
N SER A 60 13.54 -16.22 -15.56
CA SER A 60 13.00 -17.14 -14.54
C SER A 60 11.48 -17.37 -14.63
N GLU A 61 10.79 -16.74 -15.58
CA GLU A 61 9.32 -16.64 -15.57
C GLU A 61 8.59 -17.72 -16.39
N SER A 62 9.09 -18.97 -16.43
CA SER A 62 8.21 -20.07 -16.85
C SER A 62 7.16 -20.27 -15.75
N LYS A 63 5.96 -19.71 -15.96
CA LYS A 63 4.88 -19.82 -15.00
C LYS A 63 4.60 -21.31 -14.77
N PRO A 64 4.61 -21.81 -13.52
CA PRO A 64 4.41 -23.22 -13.26
C PRO A 64 3.05 -23.66 -13.83
N VAL A 65 3.00 -24.87 -14.37
CA VAL A 65 1.74 -25.46 -14.84
C VAL A 65 0.75 -25.46 -13.68
N LYS A 66 -0.47 -24.95 -13.93
CA LYS A 66 -1.50 -24.89 -12.90
C LYS A 66 -1.84 -26.32 -12.42
N PRO A 67 -1.63 -26.66 -11.14
CA PRO A 67 -2.01 -27.96 -10.62
C PRO A 67 -3.54 -28.11 -10.73
N LYS A 68 -4.01 -29.33 -10.99
CA LYS A 68 -5.44 -29.67 -11.07
C LYS A 68 -5.96 -30.10 -9.70
N GLY A 69 -7.25 -29.85 -9.44
CA GLY A 69 -7.93 -30.27 -8.20
C GLY A 69 -7.85 -29.24 -7.07
N THR A 70 -8.46 -29.57 -5.93
CA THR A 70 -8.49 -28.73 -4.72
C THR A 70 -8.47 -29.63 -3.48
N LEU A 71 -7.70 -29.26 -2.46
CA LEU A 71 -7.69 -29.96 -1.19
C LEU A 71 -8.84 -29.49 -0.30
N PRO A 72 -9.43 -30.36 0.53
CA PRO A 72 -10.48 -29.95 1.46
C PRO A 72 -9.92 -28.94 2.47
N VAL A 73 -10.66 -27.85 2.67
CA VAL A 73 -10.27 -26.80 3.62
C VAL A 73 -10.41 -27.34 5.05
N PRO A 74 -9.35 -27.28 5.88
CA PRO A 74 -9.42 -27.71 7.27
C PRO A 74 -10.45 -26.90 8.06
N ARG A 75 -11.17 -27.58 8.96
CA ARG A 75 -12.18 -26.93 9.82
C ARG A 75 -11.52 -25.98 10.84
N ALA A 76 -12.15 -24.83 11.07
CA ALA A 76 -11.80 -23.94 12.17
C ALA A 76 -12.15 -24.56 13.53
N LEU A 77 -11.14 -24.74 14.38
CA LEU A 77 -11.28 -25.36 15.71
C LEU A 77 -11.48 -24.35 16.84
N PHE A 78 -11.04 -23.11 16.61
CA PHE A 78 -11.17 -21.98 17.52
C PHE A 78 -11.96 -20.89 16.80
N PRO A 79 -13.23 -20.66 17.18
CA PRO A 79 -14.03 -19.60 16.58
C PRO A 79 -13.45 -18.22 16.91
N ASP A 80 -13.89 -17.23 16.16
CA ASP A 80 -13.52 -15.84 16.38
C ASP A 80 -14.51 -15.26 17.41
N GLY A 81 -13.99 -14.88 18.57
CA GLY A 81 -14.80 -14.44 19.70
C GLY A 81 -14.05 -14.49 21.04
N ALA A 82 -14.59 -13.80 22.04
CA ALA A 82 -13.89 -13.57 23.31
C ALA A 82 -13.69 -14.82 24.18
N ARG A 83 -14.60 -15.81 24.11
CA ARG A 83 -14.56 -16.99 25.00
C ARG A 83 -14.28 -18.26 24.21
N ASN A 84 -13.08 -18.80 24.39
CA ASN A 84 -12.66 -20.10 23.86
C ASN A 84 -12.54 -21.14 24.97
N PRO A 85 -13.51 -22.06 25.13
CA PRO A 85 -13.49 -23.08 26.19
C PRO A 85 -12.24 -23.96 26.18
N LYS A 86 -11.68 -24.23 24.98
CA LYS A 86 -10.53 -25.11 24.77
C LYS A 86 -9.20 -24.52 25.27
N LEU A 87 -9.13 -23.20 25.45
CA LEU A 87 -7.92 -22.51 25.92
C LEU A 87 -7.88 -22.36 27.44
N GLN A 88 -8.98 -22.67 28.13
CA GLN A 88 -9.03 -22.59 29.58
C GLN A 88 -8.14 -23.69 30.19
N PRO A 89 -7.38 -23.41 31.26
CA PRO A 89 -6.50 -24.39 31.88
C PRO A 89 -7.28 -25.63 32.35
N ASP A 90 -8.51 -25.42 32.83
CA ASP A 90 -9.44 -26.47 33.23
C ASP A 90 -9.83 -27.44 32.11
N PHE A 91 -9.73 -27.03 30.84
CA PHE A 91 -10.20 -27.81 29.72
C PHE A 91 -9.49 -29.16 29.63
N LEU A 92 -8.17 -29.18 29.86
CA LEU A 92 -7.39 -30.41 29.81
C LEU A 92 -7.77 -31.36 30.95
N ALA A 93 -7.92 -30.82 32.17
CA ALA A 93 -8.33 -31.60 33.34
C ALA A 93 -9.74 -32.20 33.18
N LYS A 94 -10.68 -31.44 32.60
CA LYS A 94 -12.06 -31.88 32.36
C LYS A 94 -12.17 -32.86 31.18
N SER A 95 -11.43 -32.62 30.10
CA SER A 95 -11.51 -33.43 28.87
C SER A 95 -10.79 -34.76 28.99
N ALA A 96 -9.65 -34.79 29.69
CA ALA A 96 -8.84 -35.99 29.83
C ALA A 96 -8.26 -36.09 31.26
N PRO A 97 -9.11 -36.41 32.26
CA PRO A 97 -8.69 -36.48 33.65
C PRO A 97 -7.62 -37.55 33.90
N LEU A 98 -6.85 -37.32 34.96
CA LEU A 98 -5.88 -38.27 35.49
C LEU A 98 -6.60 -39.39 36.27
N PRO A 99 -6.00 -40.57 36.40
CA PRO A 99 -6.57 -41.67 37.16
C PRO A 99 -6.72 -41.30 38.66
N THR A 100 -7.96 -41.31 39.15
CA THR A 100 -8.28 -40.93 40.54
C THR A 100 -7.98 -42.04 41.55
N ASN A 101 -8.21 -43.31 41.20
CA ASN A 101 -8.13 -44.42 42.16
C ASN A 101 -6.68 -44.82 42.42
N ALA A 102 -6.33 -45.12 43.68
CA ALA A 102 -4.98 -45.54 44.07
C ALA A 102 -4.49 -46.77 43.26
N ALA A 103 -5.34 -47.76 43.03
CA ALA A 103 -5.02 -48.94 42.21
C ALA A 103 -4.76 -48.60 40.73
N SER A 104 -5.37 -47.52 40.23
CA SER A 104 -5.16 -47.04 38.86
C SER A 104 -3.87 -46.24 38.69
N GLN A 105 -3.33 -45.69 39.78
CA GLN A 105 -2.06 -44.95 39.79
C GLN A 105 -0.85 -45.88 39.85
N GLN A 106 -1.01 -47.06 40.47
CA GLN A 106 0.06 -48.07 40.47
C GLN A 106 0.34 -48.59 39.06
N PRO A 107 1.60 -48.78 38.65
CA PRO A 107 1.94 -49.27 37.31
C PRO A 107 1.30 -50.64 37.04
N ALA A 108 0.76 -50.81 35.83
CA ALA A 108 0.19 -52.09 35.43
C ALA A 108 1.32 -53.05 35.07
N ARG A 109 1.05 -54.36 35.14
CA ARG A 109 2.00 -55.38 34.67
C ARG A 109 2.40 -55.07 33.21
N PRO A 110 3.71 -55.02 32.89
CA PRO A 110 4.16 -54.65 31.56
C PRO A 110 3.60 -55.61 30.51
N GLY A 111 3.07 -55.05 29.42
CA GLY A 111 2.48 -55.83 28.31
C GLY A 111 1.05 -56.33 28.57
N SER A 112 0.46 -56.03 29.72
CA SER A 112 -0.94 -56.33 29.98
C SER A 112 -1.89 -55.39 29.21
N ALA A 113 -3.12 -55.81 28.97
CA ALA A 113 -4.12 -54.98 28.30
C ALA A 113 -4.44 -53.67 29.05
N THR A 114 -4.23 -53.61 30.37
CA THR A 114 -4.38 -52.38 31.16
C THR A 114 -3.18 -51.46 30.98
N ASP A 115 -1.96 -51.99 30.91
CA ASP A 115 -0.74 -51.21 30.60
C ASP A 115 -0.85 -50.55 29.22
N ILE A 116 -1.23 -51.30 28.19
CA ILE A 116 -1.44 -50.75 26.84
C ILE A 116 -2.49 -49.64 26.85
N ARG A 117 -3.64 -49.86 27.53
CA ARG A 117 -4.69 -48.82 27.65
C ARG A 117 -4.20 -47.57 28.37
N ARG A 118 -3.36 -47.72 29.41
CA ARG A 118 -2.78 -46.59 30.15
C ARG A 118 -1.79 -45.81 29.31
N ARG A 119 -0.87 -46.48 28.62
CA ARG A 119 0.06 -45.84 27.67
C ARG A 119 -0.70 -45.09 26.58
N MET A 120 -1.74 -45.70 26.02
CA MET A 120 -2.59 -45.04 25.01
C MET A 120 -3.31 -43.81 25.58
N ALA A 121 -3.78 -43.86 26.83
CA ALA A 121 -4.39 -42.70 27.48
C ALA A 121 -3.36 -41.58 27.73
N GLU A 122 -2.14 -41.92 28.13
CA GLU A 122 -1.04 -40.96 28.29
C GLU A 122 -0.67 -40.30 26.96
N HIS A 123 -0.50 -41.06 25.89
CA HIS A 123 -0.24 -40.51 24.56
C HIS A 123 -1.39 -39.60 24.07
N ARG A 124 -2.66 -39.99 24.29
CA ARG A 124 -3.81 -39.15 23.93
C ARG A 124 -3.82 -37.84 24.73
N ARG A 125 -3.53 -37.88 26.03
CA ARG A 125 -3.41 -36.69 26.88
C ARG A 125 -2.29 -35.76 26.40
N ALA A 126 -1.10 -36.32 26.16
CA ALA A 126 0.04 -35.57 25.66
C ALA A 126 -0.24 -34.93 24.30
N ASN A 127 -0.82 -35.69 23.35
CA ASN A 127 -1.16 -35.19 22.02
C ASN A 127 -2.27 -34.14 22.06
N LEU A 128 -3.27 -34.28 22.94
CA LEU A 128 -4.33 -33.29 23.11
C LEU A 128 -3.76 -31.97 23.65
N ALA A 129 -2.93 -32.04 24.69
CA ALA A 129 -2.29 -30.86 25.28
C ALA A 129 -1.41 -30.13 24.25
N ALA A 130 -0.47 -30.84 23.64
CA ALA A 130 0.42 -30.28 22.62
C ALA A 130 -0.36 -29.79 21.37
N GLY A 131 -1.43 -30.50 20.98
CA GLY A 131 -2.25 -30.16 19.83
C GLY A 131 -3.04 -28.86 20.03
N VAL A 132 -3.70 -28.70 21.17
CA VAL A 132 -4.47 -27.48 21.49
C VAL A 132 -3.53 -26.27 21.55
N GLU A 133 -2.41 -26.39 22.26
CA GLU A 133 -1.43 -25.32 22.38
C GLU A 133 -0.82 -24.96 21.02
N GLY A 134 -0.33 -25.95 20.27
CA GLY A 134 0.33 -25.72 18.99
C GLY A 134 -0.61 -25.14 17.93
N LEU A 135 -1.87 -25.59 17.86
CA LEU A 135 -2.84 -25.05 16.91
C LEU A 135 -3.26 -23.62 17.28
N TRP A 136 -3.35 -23.30 18.56
CA TRP A 136 -3.61 -21.93 19.02
C TRP A 136 -2.46 -20.99 18.66
N GLN A 137 -1.22 -21.40 18.94
CA GLN A 137 -0.03 -20.62 18.58
C GLN A 137 0.03 -20.36 17.07
N ARG A 138 -0.31 -21.36 16.23
CA ARG A 138 -0.40 -21.19 14.78
C ARG A 138 -1.48 -20.18 14.38
N LYS A 139 -2.67 -20.23 15.01
CA LYS A 139 -3.74 -19.25 14.79
C LYS A 139 -3.24 -17.83 15.10
N GLN A 140 -2.68 -17.62 16.30
CA GLN A 140 -2.14 -16.32 16.72
C GLN A 140 -1.06 -15.79 15.76
N GLN A 141 -0.12 -16.65 15.34
CA GLN A 141 0.93 -16.26 14.39
C GLN A 141 0.36 -15.90 13.02
N HIS A 142 -0.64 -16.64 12.55
CA HIS A 142 -1.30 -16.39 11.28
C HIS A 142 -2.09 -15.08 11.30
N GLU A 143 -2.91 -14.86 12.33
CA GLU A 143 -3.66 -13.62 12.53
C GLU A 143 -2.73 -12.41 12.64
N ALA A 144 -1.67 -12.50 13.45
CA ALA A 144 -0.69 -11.41 13.56
C ALA A 144 -0.02 -11.07 12.22
N ARG A 145 0.20 -12.05 11.34
CA ARG A 145 0.73 -11.79 9.99
C ARG A 145 -0.31 -11.08 9.12
N LEU A 146 -1.56 -11.55 9.13
CA LEU A 146 -2.65 -10.94 8.38
C LEU A 146 -2.95 -9.52 8.86
N GLU A 147 -2.97 -9.27 10.17
CA GLU A 147 -3.19 -7.95 10.75
C GLU A 147 -2.08 -6.97 10.34
N ARG A 148 -0.81 -7.41 10.39
CA ARG A 148 0.31 -6.57 9.96
C ARG A 148 0.23 -6.18 8.49
N THR A 149 -0.09 -7.13 7.61
CA THR A 149 -0.24 -6.84 6.17
C THR A 149 -1.47 -5.97 5.93
N ALA A 150 -2.61 -6.30 6.54
CA ALA A 150 -3.85 -5.55 6.42
C ALA A 150 -3.66 -4.09 6.89
N ALA A 151 -3.03 -3.87 8.04
CA ALA A 151 -2.76 -2.53 8.56
C ALA A 151 -1.85 -1.72 7.62
N ALA A 152 -0.79 -2.34 7.08
CA ALA A 152 0.08 -1.67 6.11
C ALA A 152 -0.68 -1.31 4.82
N HIS A 153 -1.50 -2.22 4.29
CA HIS A 153 -2.34 -1.97 3.12
C HIS A 153 -3.39 -0.88 3.39
N GLN A 154 -4.03 -0.88 4.55
CA GLN A 154 -5.00 0.15 4.95
C GLN A 154 -4.33 1.52 5.02
N ALA A 155 -3.16 1.63 5.67
CA ALA A 155 -2.40 2.87 5.75
C ALA A 155 -2.03 3.42 4.37
N LEU A 156 -1.53 2.57 3.46
CA LEU A 156 -1.22 2.96 2.08
C LEU A 156 -2.47 3.39 1.31
N THR A 157 -3.58 2.68 1.48
CA THR A 157 -4.85 2.99 0.82
C THR A 157 -5.39 4.34 1.29
N LEU A 158 -5.40 4.59 2.59
CA LEU A 158 -5.81 5.88 3.17
C LEU A 158 -4.89 7.01 2.69
N ARG A 159 -3.58 6.78 2.65
CA ARG A 159 -2.61 7.75 2.14
C ARG A 159 -2.85 8.09 0.68
N ARG A 160 -3.09 7.09 -0.17
CA ARG A 160 -3.37 7.30 -1.60
C ARG A 160 -4.71 8.00 -1.80
N ARG A 161 -5.75 7.58 -1.07
CA ARG A 161 -7.08 8.19 -1.15
C ARG A 161 -7.06 9.66 -0.74
N ASN A 162 -6.29 10.00 0.28
CA ASN A 162 -6.19 11.36 0.81
C ASN A 162 -5.02 12.14 0.18
N ALA A 163 -4.34 11.60 -0.84
CA ALA A 163 -3.24 12.31 -1.49
C ALA A 163 -3.82 13.45 -2.36
N PRO A 164 -3.24 14.66 -2.28
CA PRO A 164 -3.63 15.73 -3.19
C PRO A 164 -3.25 15.37 -4.64
N GLU A 165 -3.91 16.04 -5.57
CA GLU A 165 -3.56 15.97 -6.99
C GLU A 165 -2.12 16.44 -7.23
N ARG A 166 -1.54 16.00 -8.35
CA ARG A 166 -0.19 16.41 -8.74
C ARG A 166 -0.21 17.89 -9.14
N ALA A 167 0.85 18.63 -8.79
CA ALA A 167 0.95 20.06 -9.10
C ALA A 167 0.83 20.35 -10.61
N ASP A 168 1.43 19.51 -11.45
CA ASP A 168 1.36 19.64 -12.91
C ASP A 168 -0.11 19.57 -13.39
N ASP A 169 -0.87 18.58 -12.92
CA ASP A 169 -2.29 18.40 -13.29
C ASP A 169 -3.14 19.61 -12.87
N VAL A 170 -2.85 20.18 -11.69
CA VAL A 170 -3.51 21.39 -11.18
C VAL A 170 -3.21 22.61 -12.06
N LEU A 171 -2.03 22.71 -12.66
CA LEU A 171 -1.62 23.83 -13.53
C LEU A 171 -2.10 23.66 -14.97
N THR A 172 -2.21 22.42 -15.46
CA THR A 172 -2.60 22.12 -16.85
C THR A 172 -4.09 21.89 -17.03
N ARG A 173 -4.87 21.72 -15.96
CA ARG A 173 -6.34 21.66 -16.08
C ARG A 173 -6.85 22.94 -16.73
N SER A 174 -7.74 22.82 -17.71
CA SER A 174 -8.44 23.96 -18.27
C SER A 174 -9.15 24.68 -17.14
N THR A 175 -8.77 25.92 -16.85
CA THR A 175 -9.50 26.73 -15.88
C THR A 175 -10.93 26.83 -16.38
N ASP A 176 -11.93 26.49 -15.56
CA ASP A 176 -13.34 26.38 -15.98
C ASP A 176 -13.84 27.65 -16.71
N HIS A 177 -13.31 28.82 -16.34
CA HIS A 177 -13.57 30.10 -17.02
C HIS A 177 -13.09 30.12 -18.48
N LEU A 178 -11.92 29.56 -18.77
CA LEU A 178 -11.39 29.47 -20.13
C LEU A 178 -12.22 28.51 -20.99
N ALA A 179 -12.62 27.36 -20.45
CA ALA A 179 -13.47 26.42 -21.16
C ALA A 179 -14.85 27.04 -21.47
N ALA A 180 -15.47 27.68 -20.49
CA ALA A 180 -16.76 28.36 -20.68
C ALA A 180 -16.69 29.49 -21.71
N GLU A 181 -15.63 30.30 -21.71
CA GLU A 181 -15.49 31.38 -22.69
C GLU A 181 -15.16 30.84 -24.09
N VAL A 182 -14.39 29.75 -24.20
CA VAL A 182 -14.15 29.06 -25.48
C VAL A 182 -15.45 28.51 -26.05
N ASP A 183 -16.25 27.79 -25.27
CA ASP A 183 -17.54 27.25 -25.73
C ASP A 183 -18.52 28.36 -26.14
N LYS A 184 -18.46 29.51 -25.44
CA LYS A 184 -19.26 30.69 -25.76
C LYS A 184 -18.82 31.36 -27.06
N LEU A 185 -17.52 31.59 -27.25
CA LEU A 185 -16.96 32.31 -28.41
C LEU A 185 -16.90 31.45 -29.67
N PHE A 186 -16.68 30.14 -29.53
CA PHE A 186 -16.54 29.19 -30.64
C PHE A 186 -17.79 28.32 -30.86
N GLY A 187 -18.93 28.67 -30.26
CA GLY A 187 -20.20 28.04 -30.58
C GLY A 187 -20.66 28.41 -31.99
N ASP A 188 -21.24 27.45 -32.72
CA ASP A 188 -21.72 27.63 -34.11
C ASP A 188 -22.74 28.79 -34.26
N ASP A 189 -23.41 29.17 -33.17
CA ASP A 189 -24.39 30.25 -33.11
C ASP A 189 -23.83 31.59 -32.63
N TYR A 190 -22.52 31.70 -32.34
CA TYR A 190 -21.94 32.92 -31.74
C TYR A 190 -22.16 34.15 -32.62
N PHE A 191 -21.81 34.07 -33.91
CA PHE A 191 -21.98 35.18 -34.85
C PHE A 191 -23.44 35.46 -35.16
N LYS A 192 -24.29 34.42 -35.19
CA LYS A 192 -25.75 34.53 -35.41
C LYS A 192 -26.46 35.27 -34.28
N LYS A 193 -26.01 35.10 -33.03
CA LYS A 193 -26.54 35.81 -31.86
C LYS A 193 -26.09 37.27 -31.80
N GLN A 194 -24.90 37.58 -32.33
CA GLN A 194 -24.33 38.93 -32.30
C GLN A 194 -24.78 39.78 -33.50
N ALA A 195 -25.27 39.15 -34.57
CA ALA A 195 -25.79 39.83 -35.75
C ALA A 195 -26.98 40.74 -35.40
N SER A 196 -26.99 41.95 -35.96
CA SER A 196 -28.15 42.84 -35.85
C SER A 196 -29.33 42.27 -36.65
N SER A 197 -30.56 42.67 -36.33
CA SER A 197 -31.81 42.14 -36.92
C SER A 197 -31.94 42.26 -38.45
N THR A 198 -30.95 42.83 -39.12
CA THR A 198 -30.91 43.04 -40.57
C THR A 198 -30.11 41.95 -41.31
N SER A 199 -29.30 41.14 -40.61
CA SER A 199 -28.49 40.06 -41.21
C SER A 199 -28.79 38.72 -40.54
N THR A 200 -29.64 37.91 -41.17
CA THR A 200 -30.08 36.60 -40.63
C THR A 200 -29.09 35.46 -40.85
N ASP A 201 -28.01 35.67 -41.62
CA ASP A 201 -27.05 34.63 -42.02
C ASP A 201 -25.61 35.14 -41.87
N ALA A 202 -25.26 35.58 -40.66
CA ALA A 202 -23.92 36.04 -40.32
C ALA A 202 -23.09 34.88 -39.76
N ASP A 203 -22.12 34.40 -40.55
CA ASP A 203 -21.25 33.28 -40.18
C ASP A 203 -19.82 33.72 -39.83
N ASN A 204 -19.48 35.00 -40.07
CA ASN A 204 -18.15 35.52 -39.80
C ASN A 204 -18.15 36.89 -39.10
N ALA A 205 -16.98 37.27 -38.59
CA ALA A 205 -16.76 38.54 -37.90
C ALA A 205 -17.00 39.79 -38.78
N TRP A 206 -16.82 39.66 -40.09
CA TRP A 206 -16.96 40.76 -41.05
C TRP A 206 -18.43 41.05 -41.34
N ASP A 207 -19.29 40.04 -41.27
CA ASP A 207 -20.75 40.18 -41.42
C ASP A 207 -21.37 40.90 -40.22
N VAL A 208 -20.83 40.67 -39.01
CA VAL A 208 -21.34 41.25 -37.76
C VAL A 208 -20.75 42.63 -37.48
N TRP A 209 -19.44 42.81 -37.64
CA TRP A 209 -18.75 44.05 -37.27
C TRP A 209 -18.37 44.93 -38.45
N GLY A 210 -18.60 44.45 -39.69
CA GLY A 210 -18.18 45.13 -40.90
C GLY A 210 -16.69 44.96 -41.20
N ALA A 211 -16.26 45.56 -42.31
CA ALA A 211 -14.84 45.57 -42.68
C ALA A 211 -14.01 46.30 -41.61
N PRO A 212 -12.79 45.83 -41.32
CA PRO A 212 -11.91 46.50 -40.37
C PRO A 212 -11.64 47.95 -40.78
N PRO A 213 -11.45 48.88 -39.81
CA PRO A 213 -11.29 50.30 -40.10
C PRO A 213 -10.05 50.53 -40.97
N THR A 214 -10.26 51.10 -42.16
CA THR A 214 -9.18 51.45 -43.09
C THR A 214 -8.57 52.81 -42.76
N LEU A 215 -7.39 53.12 -43.29
CA LEU A 215 -6.77 54.45 -43.15
C LEU A 215 -7.68 55.57 -43.64
N GLN A 216 -8.49 55.31 -44.67
CA GLN A 216 -9.48 56.26 -45.17
C GLN A 216 -10.61 56.46 -44.15
N HIS A 217 -11.11 55.39 -43.52
CA HIS A 217 -12.08 55.50 -42.43
C HIS A 217 -11.52 56.27 -41.24
N LEU A 218 -10.26 56.03 -40.88
CA LEU A 218 -9.59 56.76 -39.80
C LEU A 218 -9.43 58.26 -40.14
N GLY A 219 -9.08 58.58 -41.38
CA GLY A 219 -9.02 59.94 -41.89
C GLY A 219 -10.38 60.65 -41.87
N HIS A 220 -11.45 59.95 -42.24
CA HIS A 220 -12.82 60.49 -42.17
C HIS A 220 -13.30 60.70 -40.73
N LEU A 221 -12.91 59.83 -39.79
CA LEU A 221 -13.19 60.03 -38.36
C LEU A 221 -12.46 61.23 -37.75
N ALA A 222 -11.33 61.63 -38.35
CA ALA A 222 -10.60 62.83 -37.92
C ALA A 222 -11.23 64.12 -38.47
N THR A 223 -12.00 64.05 -39.56
CA THR A 223 -12.55 65.22 -40.26
C THR A 223 -14.06 65.40 -40.10
N LYS A 224 -14.83 64.38 -39.69
CA LYS A 224 -16.29 64.47 -39.46
C LYS A 224 -16.66 65.01 -38.06
N ASP A 225 -17.82 65.67 -38.03
CA ASP A 225 -18.32 66.62 -37.02
C ASP A 225 -18.70 66.10 -35.61
N ALA A 226 -18.54 67.03 -34.66
CA ALA A 226 -19.08 67.30 -33.31
C ALA A 226 -19.93 66.28 -32.50
N THR A 227 -20.76 65.42 -33.09
CA THR A 227 -21.79 64.66 -32.33
C THR A 227 -21.23 63.43 -31.58
N GLU A 228 -20.23 62.73 -32.11
CA GLU A 228 -19.56 61.62 -31.41
C GLU A 228 -18.49 62.07 -30.42
N HIS A 229 -18.10 63.35 -30.45
CA HIS A 229 -17.00 63.87 -29.63
C HIS A 229 -17.27 63.78 -28.14
N THR A 230 -18.53 63.84 -27.68
CA THR A 230 -18.88 63.74 -26.26
C THR A 230 -18.41 62.42 -25.64
N SER A 231 -18.68 61.29 -26.31
CA SER A 231 -18.26 59.96 -25.85
C SER A 231 -16.74 59.78 -25.88
N ARG A 232 -16.07 60.29 -26.92
CA ARG A 232 -14.60 60.20 -27.08
C ARG A 232 -13.88 61.10 -26.09
N THR A 233 -14.41 62.30 -25.84
CA THR A 233 -13.84 63.28 -24.90
C THR A 233 -14.02 62.79 -23.46
N ALA A 234 -15.17 62.19 -23.12
CA ALA A 234 -15.37 61.55 -21.83
C ALA A 234 -14.39 60.40 -21.59
N LYS A 235 -14.17 59.52 -22.58
CA LYS A 235 -13.16 58.44 -22.49
C LYS A 235 -11.74 58.99 -22.32
N ARG A 236 -11.38 60.07 -23.03
CA ARG A 236 -10.08 60.73 -22.90
C ARG A 236 -9.89 61.39 -21.53
N GLN A 237 -10.89 62.11 -21.04
CA GLN A 237 -10.87 62.72 -19.71
C GLN A 237 -10.74 61.66 -18.61
N LYS A 238 -11.48 60.54 -18.74
CA LYS A 238 -11.36 59.38 -17.85
C LYS A 238 -9.95 58.80 -17.85
N SER A 239 -9.39 58.52 -19.03
CA SER A 239 -8.02 58.00 -19.16
C SER A 239 -6.96 58.93 -18.57
N ILE A 240 -7.07 60.25 -18.78
CA ILE A 240 -6.16 61.24 -18.17
C ILE A 240 -6.28 61.23 -16.64
N ALA A 241 -7.50 61.12 -16.11
CA ALA A 241 -7.73 61.05 -14.67
C ALA A 241 -7.15 59.75 -14.06
N GLU A 242 -7.33 58.61 -14.73
CA GLU A 242 -6.77 57.31 -14.32
C GLU A 242 -5.24 57.33 -14.31
N GLU A 243 -4.60 57.87 -15.36
CA GLU A 243 -3.14 58.00 -15.43
C GLU A 243 -2.59 58.92 -14.34
N LEU A 244 -3.29 60.01 -14.03
CA LEU A 244 -2.88 60.96 -12.99
C LEU A 244 -3.07 60.39 -11.57
N THR A 245 -4.10 59.58 -11.35
CA THR A 245 -4.45 59.04 -10.03
C THR A 245 -3.85 57.66 -9.75
N GLY A 246 -3.35 56.98 -10.79
CA GLY A 246 -2.70 55.66 -10.68
C GLY A 246 -3.65 54.49 -10.42
N GLY A 247 -4.97 54.72 -10.55
CA GLY A 247 -6.01 53.70 -10.34
C GLY A 247 -7.08 53.77 -11.43
N GLN A 248 -7.77 52.65 -11.66
CA GLN A 248 -8.89 52.58 -12.60
C GLN A 248 -10.12 53.27 -12.00
N MET A 249 -10.73 54.20 -12.74
CA MET A 249 -11.92 54.94 -12.30
C MET A 249 -13.13 54.17 -12.85
N ASP A 250 -14.16 53.92 -12.03
CA ASP A 250 -15.38 53.24 -12.52
C ASP A 250 -16.28 54.21 -13.30
#